data_AF-A0A3A4VQH2-F1
#
_entry.id   AF-A0A3A4VQH2-F1
#
_cell.length_a   1.000
_cell.length_b   1.000
_cell.length_c   1.000
_cell.angle_alpha   90.00
_cell.angle_beta   90.00
_cell.angle_gamma   90.00
#
_symmetry.space_group_name_H-M   'P 1'
#
loop_
_entity.id
_entity.type
_entity.pdbx_description
1 polymer ?
#
loop_
_entity_poly.entity_id
_entity_poly.type
_entity_poly.pdbx_seq_one_letter_code
_entity_poly.pdbx_strand_id
1 'polypeptide(L)'
;MELKHDFDIFLQDIRPTTSMLTDCQIGHITLRERLSADKDLQPYLVSDFLQGSYRRSTAVRPKNGKRSDVDIIVVTNLSESKYTPEEAMAVFEPFLDKHYKGKWQIQGRSFGIELTHVDIDLVITSAPSESEYGILTSDAVKTDEDIMTSLDWRLNLSWLSLQSRRQRFDTKSLLEIAKEQEEWRLNPLRIPNRDANIWEDTHPLEQIRWTRDKNKNTDGYFVNVAKCVKWWWLEQFNEPQPPKGFPLERIVGDCCPNGITSVAEGLVSTLETIVSKYGLYVTLKSKPQLPDYGVPGHDVLKRVTSEEFAEFYHHINTAALLARRAYDSTDRKESVNFWRELLGNKFPPPPDNGGSKNSGYTPPNSPAVPGSGRFA
;
A
#
# COMPACT_ATOMS: atom_id res chain seq x y z
N MET A 1 6.71 25.78 2.28
CA MET A 1 6.60 25.34 3.67
C MET A 1 6.36 23.84 3.76
N GLU A 2 6.86 23.15 4.79
CA GLU A 2 6.67 21.69 4.93
C GLU A 2 5.28 21.26 5.45
N LEU A 3 4.61 22.12 6.22
CA LEU A 3 3.26 21.88 6.77
C LEU A 3 3.06 20.50 7.42
N LYS A 4 4.03 20.05 8.24
CA LYS A 4 4.04 18.68 8.82
C LYS A 4 2.69 18.29 9.46
N HIS A 5 2.13 19.16 10.30
CA HIS A 5 0.85 18.89 10.98
C HIS A 5 -0.33 18.75 10.01
N ASP A 6 -0.40 19.59 8.97
CA ASP A 6 -1.45 19.53 7.97
C ASP A 6 -1.37 18.23 7.15
N PHE A 7 -0.14 17.78 6.83
CA PHE A 7 0.11 16.48 6.21
C PHE A 7 -0.27 15.32 7.13
N ASP A 8 -0.04 15.40 8.44
CA ASP A 8 -0.45 14.35 9.38
C ASP A 8 -1.98 14.17 9.40
N ILE A 9 -2.73 15.28 9.44
CA ILE A 9 -4.20 15.29 9.35
C ILE A 9 -4.65 14.69 8.01
N PHE A 10 -4.08 15.17 6.91
CA PHE A 10 -4.37 14.66 5.57
C PHE A 10 -4.14 13.15 5.46
N LEU A 11 -2.99 12.66 5.94
CA LEU A 11 -2.62 11.25 5.91
C LEU A 11 -3.59 10.39 6.72
N GLN A 12 -4.04 10.85 7.89
CA GLN A 12 -5.08 10.17 8.66
C GLN A 12 -6.38 10.03 7.85
N ASP A 13 -6.76 11.07 7.11
CA ASP A 13 -8.00 11.11 6.35
C ASP A 13 -7.99 10.31 5.05
N ILE A 14 -6.82 10.07 4.45
CA ILE A 14 -6.68 9.27 3.22
C ILE A 14 -6.32 7.81 3.50
N ARG A 15 -6.08 7.43 4.76
CA ARG A 15 -5.84 6.03 5.14
C ARG A 15 -7.17 5.27 5.29
N PRO A 16 -7.17 3.94 5.06
CA PRO A 16 -8.25 3.09 5.52
C PRO A 16 -8.52 3.35 7.01
N THR A 17 -9.81 3.41 7.38
CA THR A 17 -10.19 3.62 8.77
C THR A 17 -9.90 2.38 9.60
N THR A 18 -9.91 2.50 10.93
CA THR A 18 -9.77 1.34 11.83
C THR A 18 -10.79 0.25 11.51
N SER A 19 -12.06 0.61 11.27
CA SER A 19 -13.09 -0.36 10.86
C SER A 19 -12.73 -1.08 9.57
N MET A 20 -12.28 -0.35 8.55
CA MET A 20 -11.87 -0.95 7.27
C MET A 20 -10.68 -1.90 7.44
N LEU A 21 -9.71 -1.56 8.29
CA LEU A 21 -8.57 -2.44 8.60
C LEU A 21 -9.02 -3.70 9.37
N THR A 22 -9.96 -3.56 10.29
CA THR A 22 -10.59 -4.69 10.99
C THR A 22 -11.34 -5.59 10.01
N ASP A 23 -12.09 -5.03 9.06
CA ASP A 23 -12.79 -5.79 8.02
C ASP A 23 -11.81 -6.56 7.12
N CYS A 24 -10.70 -5.93 6.72
CA CYS A 24 -9.60 -6.61 6.04
C CYS A 24 -9.07 -7.79 6.87
N GLN A 25 -8.80 -7.55 8.16
CA GLN A 25 -8.25 -8.54 9.06
C GLN A 25 -9.19 -9.75 9.21
N ILE A 26 -10.46 -9.51 9.49
CA ILE A 26 -11.48 -10.55 9.59
C ILE A 26 -11.58 -11.33 8.28
N GLY A 27 -11.59 -10.64 7.13
CA GLY A 27 -11.68 -11.25 5.81
C GLY A 27 -10.54 -12.23 5.55
N HIS A 28 -9.29 -11.78 5.67
CA HIS A 28 -8.15 -12.63 5.37
C HIS A 28 -7.94 -13.73 6.41
N ILE A 29 -8.16 -13.47 7.71
CA ILE A 29 -8.06 -14.52 8.74
C ILE A 29 -9.09 -15.62 8.47
N THR A 30 -10.34 -15.25 8.19
CA THR A 30 -11.40 -16.21 7.89
C THR A 30 -11.06 -17.08 6.67
N LEU A 31 -10.52 -16.49 5.60
CA LEU A 31 -10.10 -17.24 4.41
C LEU A 31 -8.96 -18.21 4.74
N ARG A 32 -7.92 -17.75 5.44
CA ARG A 32 -6.78 -18.57 5.85
C ARG A 32 -7.19 -19.73 6.76
N GLU A 33 -8.07 -19.48 7.73
CA GLU A 33 -8.62 -20.52 8.60
C GLU A 33 -9.41 -21.56 7.80
N ARG A 34 -10.26 -21.13 6.85
CA ARG A 34 -11.01 -22.05 5.98
C ARG A 34 -10.09 -22.90 5.11
N LEU A 35 -9.07 -22.31 4.49
CA LEU A 35 -8.07 -23.03 3.70
C LEU A 35 -7.37 -24.09 4.57
N SER A 36 -6.97 -23.72 5.80
CA SER A 36 -6.31 -24.64 6.74
C SER A 36 -7.22 -25.77 7.23
N ALA A 37 -8.53 -25.57 7.25
CA ALA A 37 -9.51 -26.55 7.71
C ALA A 37 -10.08 -27.43 6.58
N ASP A 38 -9.85 -27.08 5.32
CA ASP A 38 -10.43 -27.79 4.18
C ASP A 38 -9.64 -29.05 3.84
N LYS A 39 -10.19 -30.22 4.19
CA LYS A 39 -9.54 -31.53 4.03
C LYS A 39 -9.21 -31.89 2.59
N ASP A 40 -9.94 -31.35 1.62
CA ASP A 40 -9.75 -31.67 0.20
C ASP A 40 -8.61 -30.84 -0.38
N LEU A 41 -8.42 -29.61 0.10
CA LEU A 41 -7.27 -28.76 -0.27
C LEU A 41 -6.01 -29.05 0.54
N GLN A 42 -6.11 -29.47 1.79
CA GLN A 42 -4.96 -29.71 2.68
C GLN A 42 -3.77 -30.45 2.02
N PRO A 43 -3.96 -31.52 1.21
CA PRO A 43 -2.86 -32.20 0.54
C PRO A 43 -2.04 -31.34 -0.42
N TYR A 44 -2.62 -30.23 -0.90
CA TYR A 44 -2.00 -29.32 -1.86
C TYR A 44 -1.36 -28.09 -1.22
N LEU A 45 -1.68 -27.77 0.04
CA LEU A 45 -1.27 -26.52 0.68
C LEU A 45 0.08 -26.68 1.40
N VAL A 46 1.01 -25.76 1.12
CA VAL A 46 2.31 -25.67 1.82
C VAL A 46 2.27 -24.54 2.85
N SER A 47 1.89 -23.34 2.41
CA SER A 47 1.75 -22.17 3.26
C SER A 47 0.91 -21.08 2.59
N ASP A 48 0.75 -19.96 3.26
CA ASP A 48 0.05 -18.80 2.75
C ASP A 48 0.59 -17.52 3.39
N PHE A 49 0.49 -16.39 2.70
CA PHE A 49 0.92 -15.10 3.20
C PHE A 49 0.23 -13.92 2.51
N LEU A 50 0.22 -12.77 3.20
CA LEU A 50 -0.35 -11.52 2.69
C LEU A 50 0.60 -10.82 1.71
N GLN A 51 0.04 -10.26 0.64
CA GLN A 51 0.74 -9.36 -0.29
C GLN A 51 -0.05 -8.04 -0.39
N GLY A 52 0.07 -7.37 -1.52
CA GLY A 52 -0.68 -6.18 -1.81
C GLY A 52 -0.22 -4.91 -1.13
N SER A 53 -0.97 -3.87 -1.44
CA SER A 53 -0.85 -2.59 -0.78
C SER A 53 -1.28 -2.63 0.70
N TYR A 54 -2.07 -3.64 1.09
CA TYR A 54 -2.38 -3.94 2.49
C TYR A 54 -1.10 -4.31 3.26
N ARG A 55 -0.39 -5.38 2.85
CA ARG A 55 0.84 -5.84 3.53
C ARG A 55 1.98 -4.83 3.49
N ARG A 56 2.10 -4.05 2.40
CA ARG A 56 3.10 -2.98 2.24
C ARG A 56 2.70 -1.66 2.88
N SER A 57 1.54 -1.60 3.53
CA SER A 57 1.02 -0.39 4.18
C SER A 57 0.79 0.79 3.24
N THR A 58 0.71 0.60 1.92
CA THR A 58 0.49 1.66 0.91
C THR A 58 -0.95 1.79 0.45
N ALA A 59 -1.89 1.00 0.99
CA ALA A 59 -3.32 1.12 0.69
C ALA A 59 -3.86 2.52 1.07
N VAL A 60 -4.69 3.11 0.22
CA VAL A 60 -5.41 4.37 0.51
C VAL A 60 -6.88 4.05 0.75
N ARG A 61 -7.61 4.97 1.38
CA ARG A 61 -9.04 4.84 1.65
C ARG A 61 -9.77 4.63 0.32
N PRO A 62 -10.60 3.59 0.19
CA PRO A 62 -11.33 3.38 -1.04
C PRO A 62 -12.37 4.50 -1.27
N LYS A 63 -12.69 4.76 -2.54
CA LYS A 63 -13.69 5.76 -2.98
C LYS A 63 -14.72 5.11 -3.88
N ASN A 64 -15.80 5.85 -4.16
CA ASN A 64 -16.80 5.52 -5.18
C ASN A 64 -17.45 4.13 -4.97
N GLY A 65 -17.77 3.81 -3.71
CA GLY A 65 -18.40 2.54 -3.34
C GLY A 65 -17.48 1.32 -3.41
N LYS A 66 -16.19 1.49 -3.74
CA LYS A 66 -15.21 0.40 -3.71
C LYS A 66 -14.87 0.01 -2.27
N ARG A 67 -14.35 -1.21 -2.11
CA ARG A 67 -13.90 -1.77 -0.84
C ARG A 67 -12.38 -1.75 -0.76
N SER A 68 -11.87 -2.01 0.44
CA SER A 68 -10.45 -2.32 0.60
C SER A 68 -10.14 -3.66 -0.07
N ASP A 69 -8.92 -3.77 -0.57
CA ASP A 69 -8.44 -4.93 -1.31
C ASP A 69 -7.31 -5.62 -0.53
N VAL A 70 -7.37 -6.94 -0.45
CA VAL A 70 -6.40 -7.78 0.26
C VAL A 70 -5.94 -8.92 -0.62
N ASP A 71 -4.66 -8.94 -0.97
CA ASP A 71 -4.06 -10.03 -1.72
C ASP A 71 -3.51 -11.12 -0.78
N ILE A 72 -3.87 -12.39 -1.02
CA ILE A 72 -3.32 -13.55 -0.33
C ILE A 72 -2.65 -14.47 -1.35
N ILE A 73 -1.38 -14.78 -1.11
CA ILE A 73 -0.65 -15.81 -1.85
C ILE A 73 -0.81 -17.13 -1.09
N VAL A 74 -1.24 -18.18 -1.80
CA VAL A 74 -1.26 -19.56 -1.32
C VAL A 74 -0.17 -20.33 -2.03
N VAL A 75 0.82 -20.76 -1.27
CA VAL A 75 1.90 -21.62 -1.74
C VAL A 75 1.39 -23.04 -1.77
N THR A 76 1.39 -23.65 -2.96
CA THR A 76 0.94 -25.03 -3.14
C THR A 76 2.12 -25.98 -3.40
N ASN A 77 1.84 -27.28 -3.47
CA ASN A 77 2.75 -28.29 -4.01
C ASN A 77 2.32 -28.81 -5.41
N LEU A 78 1.47 -28.05 -6.12
CA LEU A 78 1.02 -28.38 -7.47
C LEU A 78 2.17 -28.21 -8.48
N SER A 79 2.70 -29.32 -8.97
CA SER A 79 3.84 -29.31 -9.90
C SER A 79 3.45 -28.84 -11.30
N GLU A 80 4.24 -27.93 -11.89
CA GLU A 80 4.06 -27.45 -13.27
C GLU A 80 4.15 -28.59 -14.32
N SER A 81 4.77 -29.72 -13.98
CA SER A 81 4.83 -30.88 -14.89
C SER A 81 3.56 -31.73 -14.87
N LYS A 82 2.65 -31.48 -13.92
CA LYS A 82 1.41 -32.25 -13.71
C LYS A 82 0.16 -31.41 -13.89
N TYR A 83 0.26 -30.10 -13.70
CA TYR A 83 -0.86 -29.17 -13.76
C TYR A 83 -0.54 -28.00 -14.68
N THR A 84 -1.42 -27.78 -15.65
CA THR A 84 -1.54 -26.49 -16.32
C THR A 84 -2.03 -25.42 -15.33
N PRO A 85 -1.82 -24.13 -15.61
CA PRO A 85 -2.40 -23.04 -14.83
C PRO A 85 -3.91 -23.19 -14.58
N GLU A 86 -4.68 -23.57 -15.61
CA GLU A 86 -6.13 -23.76 -15.49
C GLU A 86 -6.48 -24.95 -14.59
N GLU A 87 -5.83 -26.10 -14.78
CA GLU A 87 -6.06 -27.28 -13.92
C GLU A 87 -5.68 -27.03 -12.46
N ALA A 88 -4.58 -26.31 -12.21
CA ALA A 88 -4.18 -25.92 -10.86
C ALA A 88 -5.22 -25.00 -10.20
N MET A 89 -5.77 -24.05 -10.96
CA MET A 89 -6.86 -23.19 -10.47
C MET A 89 -8.13 -23.99 -10.22
N ALA A 90 -8.49 -24.93 -11.09
CA ALA A 90 -9.68 -25.77 -10.95
C ALA A 90 -9.71 -26.57 -9.61
N VAL A 91 -8.54 -26.91 -9.06
CA VAL A 91 -8.43 -27.57 -7.73
C VAL A 91 -9.09 -26.75 -6.61
N PHE A 92 -9.09 -25.42 -6.71
CA PHE A 92 -9.63 -24.53 -5.68
C PHE A 92 -11.12 -24.23 -5.84
N GLU A 93 -11.73 -24.53 -6.99
CA GLU A 93 -13.14 -24.22 -7.25
C GLU A 93 -14.12 -24.87 -6.25
N PRO A 94 -13.99 -26.17 -5.88
CA PRO A 94 -14.89 -26.78 -4.91
C PRO A 94 -14.87 -26.08 -3.55
N PHE A 95 -13.69 -25.64 -3.10
CA PHE A 95 -13.51 -24.87 -1.87
C PHE A 95 -14.21 -23.50 -1.97
N LEU A 96 -14.01 -22.79 -3.09
CA LEU A 96 -14.60 -21.49 -3.34
C LEU A 96 -16.13 -21.58 -3.43
N ASP A 97 -16.66 -22.59 -4.09
CA ASP A 97 -18.10 -22.86 -4.16
C ASP A 97 -18.71 -23.23 -2.82
N LYS A 98 -17.98 -23.97 -1.99
CA LYS A 98 -18.44 -24.34 -0.64
C LYS A 98 -18.52 -23.14 0.30
N HIS A 99 -17.55 -22.22 0.25
CA HIS A 99 -17.39 -21.15 1.25
C HIS A 99 -17.78 -19.75 0.77
N TYR A 100 -17.81 -19.53 -0.54
CA TYR A 100 -17.96 -18.22 -1.18
C TYR A 100 -18.93 -18.26 -2.37
N LYS A 101 -19.84 -19.24 -2.43
CA LYS A 101 -20.82 -19.37 -3.53
C LYS A 101 -21.48 -18.04 -3.90
N GLY A 102 -21.41 -17.68 -5.18
CA GLY A 102 -21.98 -16.44 -5.72
C GLY A 102 -21.25 -15.16 -5.28
N LYS A 103 -20.09 -15.29 -4.64
CA LYS A 103 -19.23 -14.19 -4.19
C LYS A 103 -17.81 -14.29 -4.72
N TRP A 104 -17.53 -15.26 -5.58
CA TRP A 104 -16.21 -15.44 -6.16
C TRP A 104 -16.29 -15.47 -7.68
N GLN A 105 -15.22 -15.03 -8.33
CA GLN A 105 -15.02 -15.13 -9.76
C GLN A 105 -13.56 -15.44 -10.09
N ILE A 106 -13.35 -16.20 -11.15
CA ILE A 106 -12.01 -16.49 -11.65
C ILE A 106 -11.46 -15.29 -12.42
N GLN A 107 -10.24 -14.88 -12.11
CA GLN A 107 -9.47 -13.87 -12.86
C GLN A 107 -8.32 -14.55 -13.61
N GLY A 108 -7.55 -13.77 -14.39
CA GLY A 108 -6.44 -14.33 -15.17
C GLY A 108 -5.32 -14.95 -14.31
N ARG A 109 -5.14 -14.50 -13.05
CA ARG A 109 -4.04 -14.93 -12.16
C ARG A 109 -4.45 -15.19 -10.71
N SER A 110 -5.73 -15.07 -10.39
CA SER A 110 -6.26 -15.11 -9.04
C SER A 110 -7.73 -15.51 -9.04
N PHE A 111 -8.28 -15.72 -7.86
CA PHE A 111 -9.72 -15.73 -7.62
C PHE A 111 -10.08 -14.45 -6.87
N GLY A 112 -10.97 -13.64 -7.46
CA GLY A 112 -11.54 -12.49 -6.77
C GLY A 112 -12.70 -12.93 -5.91
N ILE A 113 -12.65 -12.64 -4.62
CA ILE A 113 -13.69 -12.93 -3.64
C ILE A 113 -14.26 -11.60 -3.12
N GLU A 114 -15.52 -11.33 -3.44
CA GLU A 114 -16.23 -10.12 -3.06
C GLU A 114 -17.02 -10.33 -1.77
N LEU A 115 -16.54 -9.77 -0.66
CA LEU A 115 -17.25 -9.77 0.62
C LEU A 115 -17.92 -8.41 0.85
N THR A 116 -18.77 -8.32 1.88
CA THR A 116 -19.55 -7.11 2.15
C THR A 116 -18.68 -5.87 2.35
N HIS A 117 -17.52 -6.01 2.99
CA HIS A 117 -16.67 -4.88 3.40
C HIS A 117 -15.22 -4.94 2.86
N VAL A 118 -14.84 -6.04 2.21
CA VAL A 118 -13.48 -6.26 1.69
C VAL A 118 -13.54 -7.11 0.43
N ASP A 119 -12.70 -6.80 -0.54
CA ASP A 119 -12.40 -7.68 -1.68
C ASP A 119 -11.09 -8.40 -1.40
N ILE A 120 -11.04 -9.69 -1.73
CA ILE A 120 -9.86 -10.53 -1.50
C ILE A 120 -9.45 -11.17 -2.82
N ASP A 121 -8.20 -10.97 -3.22
CA ASP A 121 -7.58 -11.69 -4.33
C ASP A 121 -6.79 -12.88 -3.79
N LEU A 122 -7.28 -14.08 -4.05
CA LEU A 122 -6.61 -15.34 -3.73
C LEU A 122 -5.74 -15.78 -4.91
N VAL A 123 -4.43 -15.73 -4.75
CA VAL A 123 -3.45 -16.09 -5.78
C VAL A 123 -2.78 -17.40 -5.37
N ILE A 124 -2.84 -18.42 -6.23
CA ILE A 124 -2.14 -19.69 -5.99
C ILE A 124 -0.77 -19.69 -6.67
N THR A 125 0.19 -20.44 -6.15
CA THR A 125 1.47 -20.70 -6.83
C THR A 125 1.58 -22.15 -7.27
N SER A 126 2.48 -22.45 -8.20
CA SER A 126 2.98 -23.82 -8.39
C SER A 126 3.89 -24.22 -7.23
N ALA A 127 4.30 -25.49 -7.20
CA ALA A 127 5.25 -26.03 -6.24
C ALA A 127 6.58 -25.26 -6.30
N PRO A 128 7.01 -24.58 -5.21
CA PRO A 128 8.35 -24.00 -5.14
C PRO A 128 9.40 -25.11 -4.94
N SER A 129 10.68 -24.73 -4.93
CA SER A 129 11.74 -25.69 -4.62
C SER A 129 11.59 -26.20 -3.18
N GLU A 130 11.80 -27.51 -2.95
CA GLU A 130 11.70 -28.11 -1.61
C GLU A 130 12.62 -27.43 -0.59
N SER A 131 13.77 -26.90 -1.04
CA SER A 131 14.69 -26.14 -0.18
C SER A 131 14.11 -24.84 0.37
N GLU A 132 13.04 -24.30 -0.23
CA GLU A 132 12.39 -23.06 0.17
C GLU A 132 11.26 -23.28 1.19
N TYR A 133 10.83 -24.53 1.41
CA TYR A 133 9.67 -24.82 2.27
C TYR A 133 9.90 -24.34 3.71
N GLY A 134 11.13 -24.44 4.22
CA GLY A 134 11.46 -23.99 5.56
C GLY A 134 11.23 -22.48 5.75
N ILE A 135 11.64 -21.65 4.80
CA ILE A 135 11.44 -20.20 4.89
C ILE A 135 9.99 -19.81 4.56
N LEU A 136 9.35 -20.47 3.60
CA LEU A 136 7.96 -20.19 3.19
C LEU A 136 6.94 -20.54 4.28
N THR A 137 7.30 -21.39 5.24
CA THR A 137 6.48 -21.74 6.40
C THR A 137 6.83 -20.96 7.67
N SER A 138 7.85 -20.09 7.62
CA SER A 138 8.30 -19.29 8.75
C SER A 138 7.35 -18.15 9.12
N ASP A 139 7.49 -17.64 10.34
CA ASP A 139 6.77 -16.45 10.82
C ASP A 139 7.01 -15.22 9.94
N ALA A 140 8.23 -15.04 9.43
CA ALA A 140 8.59 -13.92 8.57
C ALA A 140 7.74 -13.85 7.30
N VAL A 141 7.34 -15.00 6.76
CA VAL A 141 6.47 -15.08 5.58
C VAL A 141 5.00 -15.01 6.01
N LYS A 142 4.59 -15.80 7.01
CA LYS A 142 3.18 -16.00 7.35
C LYS A 142 2.52 -14.87 8.14
N THR A 143 3.30 -13.94 8.69
CA THR A 143 2.79 -12.82 9.51
C THR A 143 1.69 -12.02 8.79
N ASP A 144 0.68 -11.60 9.56
CA ASP A 144 -0.37 -10.68 9.12
C ASP A 144 -0.03 -9.20 9.35
N GLU A 145 1.13 -8.90 9.94
CA GLU A 145 1.56 -7.54 10.23
C GLU A 145 2.02 -6.82 8.97
N ASP A 146 1.60 -5.57 8.77
CA ASP A 146 2.15 -4.72 7.72
C ASP A 146 3.55 -4.19 8.09
N ILE A 147 4.29 -3.68 7.10
CA ILE A 147 5.67 -3.21 7.31
C ILE A 147 5.80 -2.01 8.27
N MET A 148 4.73 -1.26 8.53
CA MET A 148 4.73 -0.15 9.48
C MET A 148 4.44 -0.64 10.90
N THR A 149 3.71 -1.75 11.04
CA THR A 149 3.51 -2.42 12.34
C THR A 149 4.80 -3.12 12.77
N SER A 150 5.49 -3.77 11.84
CA SER A 150 6.73 -4.52 12.09
C SER A 150 7.92 -3.89 11.39
N LEU A 151 8.37 -2.76 11.94
CA LEU A 151 9.52 -1.98 11.44
C LEU A 151 10.84 -2.77 11.47
N ASP A 152 10.92 -3.80 12.31
CA ASP A 152 12.07 -4.70 12.44
C ASP A 152 11.96 -5.96 11.57
N TRP A 153 10.93 -6.06 10.71
CA TRP A 153 10.70 -7.24 9.87
C TRP A 153 11.94 -7.59 9.04
N ARG A 154 12.34 -8.87 9.09
CA ARG A 154 13.45 -9.46 8.34
C ARG A 154 13.01 -10.78 7.74
N LEU A 155 13.33 -11.03 6.47
CA LEU A 155 13.01 -12.29 5.80
C LEU A 155 14.04 -13.38 6.16
N ASN A 156 13.99 -13.91 7.38
CA ASN A 156 14.80 -15.06 7.81
C ASN A 156 14.04 -15.92 8.84
N LEU A 157 14.55 -17.11 9.12
CA LEU A 157 13.90 -18.10 9.99
C LEU A 157 13.84 -17.67 11.46
N SER A 158 14.70 -16.75 11.90
CA SER A 158 14.80 -16.32 13.29
C SER A 158 13.86 -15.16 13.62
N TRP A 159 13.36 -14.44 12.62
CA TRP A 159 12.40 -13.36 12.86
C TRP A 159 11.05 -13.93 13.31
N LEU A 160 10.44 -13.28 14.30
CA LEU A 160 9.16 -13.69 14.90
C LEU A 160 8.11 -12.59 14.74
N SER A 161 6.87 -13.00 14.45
CA SER A 161 5.70 -12.11 14.48
C SER A 161 5.42 -11.62 15.91
N LEU A 162 4.76 -10.47 16.07
CA LEU A 162 4.31 -9.96 17.36
C LEU A 162 3.45 -10.98 18.12
N GLN A 163 2.64 -11.79 17.41
CA GLN A 163 1.89 -12.87 18.04
C GLN A 163 2.82 -13.93 18.64
N SER A 164 3.78 -14.44 17.86
CA SER A 164 4.73 -15.45 18.31
C SER A 164 5.67 -14.94 19.42
N ARG A 165 6.06 -13.66 19.36
CA ARG A 165 6.85 -13.00 20.42
C ARG A 165 6.18 -13.07 21.80
N ARG A 166 4.85 -13.05 21.86
CA ARG A 166 4.10 -13.11 23.13
C ARG A 166 4.09 -14.52 23.74
N GLN A 167 4.37 -15.54 22.94
CA GLN A 167 4.25 -16.95 23.34
C GLN A 167 5.60 -17.62 23.62
N ARG A 168 6.72 -16.91 23.37
CA ARG A 168 8.07 -17.49 23.38
C ARG A 168 8.97 -16.83 24.41
N PHE A 169 9.73 -17.64 25.15
CA PHE A 169 10.70 -17.15 26.14
C PHE A 169 12.05 -16.77 25.52
N ASP A 170 12.40 -17.34 24.36
CA ASP A 170 13.64 -17.13 23.61
C ASP A 170 13.59 -15.95 22.63
N THR A 171 12.49 -15.17 22.64
CA THR A 171 12.23 -14.09 21.69
C THR A 171 13.38 -13.09 21.58
N LYS A 172 13.95 -12.64 22.69
CA LYS A 172 15.03 -11.64 22.66
C LYS A 172 16.24 -12.17 21.89
N SER A 173 16.64 -13.41 22.17
CA SER A 173 17.80 -14.04 21.52
C SER A 173 17.54 -14.26 20.03
N LEU A 174 16.35 -14.74 19.66
CA LEU A 174 15.98 -14.97 18.26
C LEU A 174 15.95 -13.67 17.46
N LEU A 175 15.43 -12.57 18.03
CA LEU A 175 15.40 -11.29 17.34
C LEU A 175 16.79 -10.66 17.20
N GLU A 176 17.73 -10.88 18.12
CA GLU A 176 19.12 -10.48 17.91
C GLU A 176 19.77 -11.27 16.77
N ILE A 177 19.58 -12.60 16.73
CA ILE A 177 20.03 -13.44 15.62
C ILE A 177 19.43 -12.94 14.29
N ALA A 178 18.12 -12.67 14.27
CA ALA A 178 17.42 -12.20 13.08
C ALA A 178 17.94 -10.85 12.54
N LYS A 179 18.47 -9.97 13.40
CA LYS A 179 19.05 -8.69 12.99
C LYS A 179 20.39 -8.86 12.29
N GLU A 180 21.20 -9.83 12.73
CA GLU A 180 22.55 -10.09 12.23
C GLU A 180 22.55 -11.03 11.03
N GLN A 181 21.57 -11.94 10.96
CA GLN A 181 21.46 -12.92 9.89
C GLN A 181 21.10 -12.24 8.56
N GLU A 182 21.76 -12.68 7.49
CA GLU A 182 21.38 -12.29 6.13
C GLU A 182 19.93 -12.67 5.83
N GLU A 183 19.23 -11.78 5.15
CA GLU A 183 17.88 -12.06 4.70
C GLU A 183 17.92 -13.04 3.53
N TRP A 184 17.05 -14.04 3.62
CA TRP A 184 16.90 -15.06 2.60
C TRP A 184 16.55 -14.41 1.26
N ARG A 185 17.17 -14.90 0.19
CA ARG A 185 16.89 -14.52 -1.19
C ARG A 185 16.11 -15.67 -1.83
N LEU A 186 14.79 -15.55 -1.82
CA LEU A 186 13.92 -16.53 -2.46
C LEU A 186 14.09 -16.44 -3.98
N ASN A 187 13.93 -17.56 -4.67
CA ASN A 187 13.62 -17.52 -6.08
C ASN A 187 12.21 -16.94 -6.27
N PRO A 188 11.92 -16.29 -7.41
CA PRO A 188 10.55 -15.93 -7.74
C PRO A 188 9.63 -17.15 -7.62
N LEU A 189 8.48 -16.94 -6.98
CA LEU A 189 7.39 -17.91 -7.03
C LEU A 189 6.75 -17.86 -8.41
N ARG A 190 5.95 -18.87 -8.73
CA ARG A 190 5.35 -19.07 -10.05
C ARG A 190 3.84 -19.06 -9.91
N ILE A 191 3.17 -18.09 -10.52
CA ILE A 191 1.71 -17.92 -10.46
C ILE A 191 1.04 -18.28 -11.79
N PRO A 192 -0.22 -18.74 -11.80
CA PRO A 192 -0.91 -19.05 -13.03
C PRO A 192 -1.16 -17.78 -13.83
N ASN A 193 -0.99 -17.85 -15.14
CA ASN A 193 -1.62 -16.95 -16.09
C ASN A 193 -2.50 -17.80 -17.00
N ARG A 194 -3.77 -17.91 -16.62
CA ARG A 194 -4.76 -18.75 -17.30
C ARG A 194 -4.93 -18.35 -18.76
N ASP A 195 -5.04 -17.05 -19.02
CA ASP A 195 -5.33 -16.54 -20.36
C ASP A 195 -4.18 -16.79 -21.34
N ALA A 196 -2.93 -16.78 -20.85
CA ALA A 196 -1.75 -17.13 -21.64
C ALA A 196 -1.35 -18.61 -21.54
N ASN A 197 -2.04 -19.39 -20.70
CA ASN A 197 -1.74 -20.78 -20.36
C ASN A 197 -0.26 -21.02 -20.01
N ILE A 198 0.33 -20.13 -19.22
CA ILE A 198 1.71 -20.25 -18.72
C ILE A 198 1.78 -19.97 -17.22
N TRP A 199 2.83 -20.47 -16.59
CA TRP A 199 3.26 -20.05 -15.26
C TRP A 199 4.18 -18.83 -15.40
N GLU A 200 3.87 -17.75 -14.68
CA GLU A 200 4.64 -16.50 -14.69
C GLU A 200 5.38 -16.30 -13.36
N ASP A 201 6.59 -15.76 -13.43
CA ASP A 201 7.36 -15.40 -12.25
C ASP A 201 6.71 -14.24 -11.49
N THR A 202 6.72 -14.32 -10.17
CA THR A 202 6.31 -13.25 -9.26
C THR A 202 7.23 -13.24 -8.04
N HIS A 203 7.48 -12.06 -7.48
CA HIS A 203 8.26 -11.98 -6.24
C HIS A 203 7.63 -11.09 -5.16
N PRO A 204 6.47 -11.50 -4.60
CA PRO A 204 5.73 -10.78 -3.57
C PRO A 204 6.58 -10.33 -2.37
N LEU A 205 7.46 -11.20 -1.90
CA LEU A 205 8.28 -10.97 -0.72
C LEU A 205 9.42 -9.98 -1.00
N GLU A 206 9.96 -9.94 -2.23
CA GLU A 206 10.90 -8.88 -2.64
C GLU A 206 10.20 -7.53 -2.77
N GLN A 207 8.95 -7.48 -3.25
CA GLN A 207 8.19 -6.23 -3.25
C GLN A 207 8.00 -5.69 -1.82
N ILE A 208 7.68 -6.56 -0.87
CA ILE A 208 7.52 -6.18 0.55
C ILE A 208 8.87 -5.73 1.14
N ARG A 209 9.94 -6.49 0.91
CA ARG A 209 11.30 -6.17 1.38
C ARG A 209 11.81 -4.85 0.83
N TRP A 210 11.66 -4.65 -0.47
CA TRP A 210 12.05 -3.41 -1.14
C TRP A 210 11.30 -2.21 -0.54
N THR A 211 9.98 -2.32 -0.35
CA THR A 211 9.19 -1.20 0.22
C THR A 211 9.58 -0.91 1.67
N ARG A 212 9.85 -1.93 2.50
CA ARG A 212 10.40 -1.74 3.85
C ARG A 212 11.72 -0.97 3.79
N ASP A 213 12.67 -1.41 2.97
CA ASP A 213 14.00 -0.82 2.89
C ASP A 213 13.95 0.60 2.35
N LYS A 214 13.13 0.85 1.32
CA LYS A 214 12.89 2.18 0.80
C LYS A 214 12.30 3.11 1.86
N ASN A 215 11.32 2.62 2.64
CA ASN A 215 10.73 3.38 3.73
C ASN A 215 11.78 3.71 4.81
N LYS A 216 12.62 2.76 5.19
CA LYS A 216 13.74 3.01 6.11
C LYS A 216 14.73 4.04 5.57
N ASN A 217 15.11 3.93 4.29
CA ASN A 217 16.06 4.84 3.64
C ASN A 217 15.49 6.26 3.41
N THR A 218 14.23 6.48 3.76
CA THR A 218 13.54 7.78 3.73
C THR A 218 13.05 8.17 5.12
N ASP A 219 13.66 7.63 6.19
CA ASP A 219 13.28 7.87 7.59
C ASP A 219 11.78 7.66 7.88
N GLY A 220 11.17 6.69 7.20
CA GLY A 220 9.75 6.35 7.33
C GLY A 220 8.79 7.14 6.44
N TYR A 221 9.29 8.01 5.55
CA TYR A 221 8.43 8.89 4.74
C TYR A 221 7.92 8.26 3.44
N PHE A 222 8.60 7.27 2.85
CA PHE A 222 8.20 6.71 1.53
C PHE A 222 6.75 6.23 1.48
N VAL A 223 6.29 5.48 2.48
CA VAL A 223 4.91 4.96 2.52
C VAL A 223 3.89 6.10 2.49
N ASN A 224 4.18 7.22 3.18
CA ASN A 224 3.34 8.41 3.17
C ASN A 224 3.34 9.10 1.81
N VAL A 225 4.51 9.26 1.19
CA VAL A 225 4.64 9.82 -0.17
C VAL A 225 3.86 8.98 -1.19
N ALA A 226 3.99 7.66 -1.14
CA ALA A 226 3.25 6.75 -2.01
C ALA A 226 1.73 6.89 -1.84
N LYS A 227 1.23 7.03 -0.60
CA LYS A 227 -0.19 7.31 -0.34
C LYS A 227 -0.63 8.67 -0.89
N CYS A 228 0.18 9.72 -0.73
CA CYS A 228 -0.11 11.04 -1.28
C CYS A 228 -0.30 10.98 -2.81
N VAL A 229 0.62 10.34 -3.53
CA VAL A 229 0.52 10.22 -5.00
C VAL A 229 -0.65 9.34 -5.42
N LYS A 230 -0.87 8.20 -4.75
CA LYS A 230 -2.02 7.33 -5.02
C LYS A 230 -3.35 8.04 -4.77
N TRP A 231 -3.45 8.82 -3.70
CA TRP A 231 -4.62 9.62 -3.38
C TRP A 231 -4.83 10.73 -4.40
N TRP A 232 -3.80 11.50 -4.72
CA TRP A 232 -3.84 12.54 -5.75
C TRP A 232 -4.37 11.99 -7.08
N TRP A 233 -3.83 10.86 -7.54
CA TRP A 233 -4.25 10.24 -8.80
C TRP A 233 -5.71 9.79 -8.75
N LEU A 234 -6.16 9.27 -7.60
CA LEU A 234 -7.55 8.89 -7.36
C LEU A 234 -8.51 10.11 -7.29
N GLU A 235 -8.04 11.30 -6.89
CA GLU A 235 -8.84 12.53 -6.90
C GLU A 235 -9.03 13.10 -8.31
N GLN A 236 -8.13 12.81 -9.26
CA GLN A 236 -8.21 13.37 -10.62
C GLN A 236 -9.34 12.74 -11.46
N PHE A 237 -9.79 11.52 -11.13
CA PHE A 237 -10.74 10.78 -11.94
C PHE A 237 -11.85 10.14 -11.11
N ASN A 238 -13.07 10.11 -11.67
CA ASN A 238 -14.14 9.27 -11.14
C ASN A 238 -13.78 7.77 -11.22
N GLU A 239 -13.03 7.38 -12.27
CA GLU A 239 -12.44 6.06 -12.40
C GLU A 239 -10.94 6.19 -12.75
N PRO A 240 -10.03 5.69 -11.90
CA PRO A 240 -8.59 5.82 -12.13
C PRO A 240 -8.14 5.08 -13.38
N GLN A 241 -7.54 5.82 -14.31
CA GLN A 241 -6.84 5.26 -15.47
C GLN A 241 -5.48 4.68 -15.05
N PRO A 242 -4.92 3.71 -15.81
CA PRO A 242 -3.55 3.28 -15.63
C PRO A 242 -2.55 4.45 -15.78
N PRO A 243 -1.38 4.41 -15.10
CA PRO A 243 -0.95 3.40 -14.14
C PRO A 243 -1.70 3.52 -12.81
N LYS A 244 -2.04 2.37 -12.21
CA LYS A 244 -2.74 2.26 -10.92
C LYS A 244 -2.15 1.13 -10.08
N GLY A 245 -2.49 1.06 -8.79
CA GLY A 245 -2.04 -0.02 -7.91
C GLY A 245 -0.52 -0.09 -7.80
N PHE A 246 0.04 -1.31 -7.91
CA PHE A 246 1.48 -1.53 -7.81
C PHE A 246 2.32 -0.86 -8.92
N PRO A 247 1.93 -0.85 -10.21
CA PRO A 247 2.61 -0.07 -11.24
C PRO A 247 2.84 1.42 -10.88
N LEU A 248 1.83 2.08 -10.30
CA LEU A 248 1.96 3.47 -9.82
C LEU A 248 2.92 3.55 -8.63
N GLU A 249 2.81 2.64 -7.66
CA GLU A 249 3.73 2.56 -6.52
C GLU A 249 5.18 2.31 -6.96
N ARG A 250 5.39 1.51 -8.01
CA ARG A 250 6.71 1.24 -8.59
C ARG A 250 7.31 2.47 -9.25
N ILE A 251 6.51 3.28 -9.96
CA ILE A 251 6.94 4.59 -10.51
C ILE A 251 7.36 5.53 -9.37
N VAL A 252 6.54 5.65 -8.31
CA VAL A 252 6.87 6.44 -7.11
C VAL A 252 8.17 5.93 -6.47
N GLY A 253 8.31 4.62 -6.32
CA GLY A 253 9.51 3.99 -5.77
C GLY A 253 10.77 4.30 -6.57
N ASP A 254 10.65 4.37 -7.90
CA ASP A 254 11.75 4.66 -8.82
C ASP A 254 12.22 6.12 -8.80
N CYS A 255 11.36 7.03 -8.32
CA CYS A 255 11.54 8.47 -8.42
C CYS A 255 11.66 9.16 -7.06
N CYS A 256 11.17 8.55 -5.98
CA CYS A 256 11.31 9.10 -4.65
C CYS A 256 12.79 9.05 -4.23
N PRO A 257 13.42 10.16 -3.82
CA PRO A 257 14.79 10.14 -3.34
C PRO A 257 14.90 9.44 -1.97
N ASN A 258 16.12 9.05 -1.58
CA ASN A 258 16.42 8.66 -0.20
C ASN A 258 16.71 9.91 0.63
N GLY A 259 16.71 9.79 1.96
CA GLY A 259 17.14 10.86 2.87
C GLY A 259 16.23 12.10 2.92
N ILE A 260 15.01 12.02 2.39
CA ILE A 260 13.99 13.07 2.56
C ILE A 260 13.66 13.26 4.04
N THR A 261 13.35 14.49 4.43
CA THR A 261 13.10 14.88 5.83
C THR A 261 11.65 15.25 6.14
N SER A 262 10.80 15.27 5.12
CA SER A 262 9.35 15.44 5.27
C SER A 262 8.56 14.82 4.12
N VAL A 263 7.27 14.58 4.35
CA VAL A 263 6.33 14.10 3.32
C VAL A 263 6.18 15.13 2.20
N ALA A 264 6.14 16.42 2.54
CA ALA A 264 6.02 17.50 1.57
C ALA A 264 7.23 17.53 0.62
N GLU A 265 8.45 17.52 1.16
CA GLU A 265 9.69 17.45 0.37
C GLU A 265 9.72 16.19 -0.50
N GLY A 266 9.38 15.03 0.09
CA GLY A 266 9.34 13.77 -0.61
C GLY A 266 8.35 13.76 -1.77
N LEU A 267 7.15 14.32 -1.57
CA LEU A 267 6.13 14.45 -2.61
C LEU A 267 6.60 15.34 -3.76
N VAL A 268 7.09 16.54 -3.46
CA VAL A 268 7.61 17.46 -4.49
C VAL A 268 8.73 16.81 -5.30
N SER A 269 9.74 16.30 -4.61
CA SER A 269 10.92 15.72 -5.25
C SER A 269 10.57 14.50 -6.08
N THR A 270 9.61 13.68 -5.63
CA THR A 270 9.13 12.52 -6.40
C THR A 270 8.43 12.97 -7.68
N LEU A 271 7.51 13.94 -7.60
CA LEU A 271 6.78 14.44 -8.78
C LEU A 271 7.73 15.05 -9.81
N GLU A 272 8.67 15.90 -9.38
CA GLU A 272 9.68 16.50 -10.25
C GLU A 272 10.64 15.46 -10.87
N THR A 273 10.97 14.41 -10.12
CA THR A 273 11.79 13.31 -10.65
C THR A 273 11.02 12.51 -11.69
N ILE A 274 9.72 12.27 -11.52
CA ILE A 274 8.88 11.63 -12.56
C ILE A 274 8.91 12.48 -13.85
N VAL A 275 8.73 13.80 -13.74
CA VAL A 275 8.77 14.72 -14.89
C VAL A 275 10.12 14.66 -15.60
N SER A 276 11.21 14.89 -14.87
CA SER A 276 12.56 14.95 -15.45
C SER A 276 13.02 13.60 -16.01
N LYS A 277 12.71 12.48 -15.34
CA LYS A 277 13.14 11.14 -15.73
C LYS A 277 12.37 10.60 -16.93
N TYR A 278 11.07 10.87 -17.02
CA TYR A 278 10.22 10.22 -18.02
C TYR A 278 9.78 11.11 -19.18
N GLY A 279 10.08 12.41 -19.18
CA GLY A 279 9.63 13.32 -20.23
C GLY A 279 10.09 12.97 -21.65
N LEU A 280 11.26 12.34 -21.79
CA LEU A 280 11.74 11.89 -23.09
C LEU A 280 10.86 10.76 -23.66
N TYR A 281 10.38 9.84 -22.83
CA TYR A 281 9.51 8.74 -23.29
C TYR A 281 8.23 9.29 -23.91
N VAL A 282 7.60 10.25 -23.23
CA VAL A 282 6.38 10.91 -23.72
C VAL A 282 6.65 11.68 -25.02
N THR A 283 7.76 12.41 -25.09
CA THR A 283 8.18 13.11 -26.33
C THR A 283 8.32 12.16 -27.52
N LEU A 284 8.83 10.94 -27.27
CA LEU A 284 9.00 9.88 -28.26
C LEU A 284 7.73 9.02 -28.47
N LYS A 285 6.59 9.40 -27.90
CA LYS A 285 5.32 8.63 -27.94
C LYS A 285 5.49 7.18 -27.44
N SER A 286 6.25 7.04 -26.37
CA SER A 286 6.61 5.77 -25.75
C SER A 286 6.35 5.82 -24.24
N LYS A 287 6.54 4.69 -23.56
CA LYS A 287 6.52 4.57 -22.11
C LYS A 287 7.82 3.94 -21.62
N PRO A 288 8.24 4.19 -20.37
CA PRO A 288 9.34 3.46 -19.78
C PRO A 288 9.00 1.97 -19.63
N GLN A 289 10.04 1.15 -19.67
CA GLN A 289 9.99 -0.21 -19.15
C GLN A 289 10.48 -0.17 -17.71
N LEU A 290 9.70 -0.74 -16.79
CA LEU A 290 9.99 -0.67 -15.38
C LEU A 290 9.96 -2.08 -14.77
N PRO A 291 11.13 -2.68 -14.48
CA PRO A 291 11.21 -4.01 -13.92
C PRO A 291 10.54 -4.13 -12.54
N ASP A 292 9.88 -5.26 -12.32
CA ASP A 292 9.37 -5.68 -11.02
C ASP A 292 10.52 -5.99 -10.05
N TYR A 293 10.26 -5.81 -8.76
CA TYR A 293 11.22 -6.17 -7.73
C TYR A 293 11.36 -7.70 -7.67
N GLY A 294 12.59 -8.19 -7.74
CA GLY A 294 12.88 -9.63 -7.73
C GLY A 294 12.63 -10.35 -9.06
N VAL A 295 12.01 -9.72 -10.07
CA VAL A 295 11.78 -10.31 -11.39
C VAL A 295 12.18 -9.32 -12.51
N PRO A 296 13.48 -9.17 -12.82
CA PRO A 296 13.96 -8.15 -13.75
C PRO A 296 13.37 -8.21 -15.17
N GLY A 297 12.94 -9.40 -15.61
CA GLY A 297 12.31 -9.60 -16.92
C GLY A 297 10.83 -9.19 -16.98
N HIS A 298 10.19 -8.90 -15.84
CA HIS A 298 8.78 -8.52 -15.77
C HIS A 298 8.64 -6.99 -15.76
N ASP A 299 8.15 -6.41 -16.87
CA ASP A 299 7.79 -4.99 -16.93
C ASP A 299 6.43 -4.74 -16.27
N VAL A 300 6.41 -4.07 -15.11
CA VAL A 300 5.15 -3.76 -14.40
C VAL A 300 4.25 -2.81 -15.19
N LEU A 301 4.80 -2.08 -16.16
CA LEU A 301 4.07 -1.20 -17.05
C LEU A 301 3.64 -1.90 -18.34
N LYS A 302 3.84 -3.22 -18.49
CA LYS A 302 3.52 -3.95 -19.74
C LYS A 302 2.07 -3.77 -20.20
N ARG A 303 1.14 -3.63 -19.26
CA ARG A 303 -0.30 -3.43 -19.53
C ARG A 303 -0.72 -1.96 -19.64
N VAL A 304 0.20 -1.01 -19.41
CA VAL A 304 -0.04 0.42 -19.59
C VAL A 304 0.33 0.79 -21.02
N THR A 305 -0.56 1.47 -21.74
CA THR A 305 -0.26 1.95 -23.09
C THR A 305 0.63 3.20 -23.05
N SER A 306 1.25 3.54 -24.19
CA SER A 306 2.03 4.79 -24.28
C SER A 306 1.15 6.03 -24.08
N GLU A 307 -0.09 5.97 -24.56
CA GLU A 307 -1.09 7.03 -24.45
C GLU A 307 -1.54 7.22 -23.00
N GLU A 308 -1.88 6.13 -22.29
CA GLU A 308 -2.21 6.17 -20.86
C GLU A 308 -1.04 6.72 -20.03
N PHE A 309 0.19 6.29 -20.33
CA PHE A 309 1.37 6.81 -19.64
C PHE A 309 1.60 8.30 -19.92
N ALA A 310 1.41 8.75 -21.17
CA ALA A 310 1.51 10.16 -21.54
C ALA A 310 0.46 11.01 -20.82
N GLU A 311 -0.78 10.54 -20.73
CA GLU A 311 -1.85 11.22 -19.98
C GLU A 311 -1.47 11.35 -18.50
N PHE A 312 -1.03 10.27 -17.86
CA PHE A 312 -0.50 10.30 -16.49
C PHE A 312 0.63 11.30 -16.32
N TYR A 313 1.61 11.29 -17.22
CA TYR A 313 2.74 12.19 -17.18
C TYR A 313 2.33 13.66 -17.28
N HIS A 314 1.40 14.01 -18.17
CA HIS A 314 0.93 15.39 -18.32
C HIS A 314 0.26 15.91 -17.05
N HIS A 315 -0.53 15.08 -16.36
CA HIS A 315 -1.09 15.42 -15.07
C HIS A 315 -0.01 15.57 -13.98
N ILE A 316 0.98 14.67 -13.96
CA ILE A 316 2.12 14.76 -13.03
C ILE A 316 2.90 16.06 -13.24
N ASN A 317 3.10 16.48 -14.49
CA ASN A 317 3.83 17.72 -14.79
C ASN A 317 3.13 18.95 -14.19
N THR A 318 1.81 19.05 -14.33
CA THR A 318 1.01 20.10 -13.69
C THR A 318 1.08 20.00 -12.17
N ALA A 319 0.96 18.78 -11.62
CA ALA A 319 1.04 18.52 -10.19
C ALA A 319 2.40 18.90 -9.59
N ALA A 320 3.52 18.62 -10.29
CA ALA A 320 4.86 18.95 -9.84
C ALA A 320 5.05 20.46 -9.69
N LEU A 321 4.57 21.25 -10.66
CA LEU A 321 4.63 22.71 -10.60
C LEU A 321 3.81 23.26 -9.42
N LEU A 322 2.61 22.72 -9.19
CA LEU A 322 1.76 23.13 -8.07
C LEU A 322 2.37 22.75 -6.72
N ALA A 323 2.89 21.53 -6.59
CA ALA A 323 3.56 21.05 -5.39
C ALA A 323 4.79 21.89 -5.05
N ARG A 324 5.62 22.24 -6.05
CA ARG A 324 6.76 23.13 -5.89
C ARG A 324 6.35 24.51 -5.38
N ARG A 325 5.30 25.12 -5.96
CA ARG A 325 4.75 26.41 -5.48
C ARG A 325 4.26 26.30 -4.02
N ALA A 326 3.55 25.23 -3.69
CA ALA A 326 3.09 24.97 -2.32
C ALA A 326 4.27 24.86 -1.33
N TYR A 327 5.32 24.15 -1.73
CA TYR A 327 6.51 23.91 -0.93
C TYR A 327 7.47 25.09 -0.83
N ASP A 328 7.50 25.99 -1.81
CA ASP A 328 8.36 27.17 -1.76
C ASP A 328 7.64 28.40 -1.16
N SER A 329 6.30 28.38 -1.09
CA SER A 329 5.53 29.49 -0.52
C SER A 329 5.93 29.76 0.94
N THR A 330 6.13 31.05 1.23
CA THR A 330 6.42 31.61 2.55
C THR A 330 5.15 32.05 3.29
N ASP A 331 4.01 32.14 2.60
CA ASP A 331 2.71 32.41 3.21
C ASP A 331 1.98 31.10 3.50
N ARG A 332 1.66 30.85 4.78
CA ARG A 332 1.04 29.58 5.19
C ARG A 332 -0.31 29.36 4.51
N LYS A 333 -1.13 30.41 4.34
CA LYS A 333 -2.48 30.28 3.78
C LYS A 333 -2.40 29.93 2.29
N GLU A 334 -1.51 30.60 1.56
CA GLU A 334 -1.22 30.31 0.16
C GLU A 334 -0.68 28.88 -0.01
N SER A 335 0.33 28.48 0.77
CA SER A 335 0.88 27.13 0.76
C SER A 335 -0.20 26.06 0.96
N VAL A 336 -1.07 26.23 1.98
CA VAL A 336 -2.18 25.32 2.24
C VAL A 336 -3.18 25.29 1.08
N ASN A 337 -3.50 26.42 0.49
CA ASN A 337 -4.41 26.47 -0.66
C ASN A 337 -3.86 25.68 -1.85
N PHE A 338 -2.57 25.80 -2.16
CA PHE A 338 -1.94 25.01 -3.23
C PHE A 338 -1.92 23.52 -2.92
N TRP A 339 -1.62 23.13 -1.67
CA TRP A 339 -1.68 21.72 -1.28
C TRP A 339 -3.10 21.17 -1.33
N ARG A 340 -4.12 21.95 -0.99
CA ARG A 340 -5.53 21.55 -1.06
C ARG A 340 -6.04 21.49 -2.50
N GLU A 341 -5.58 22.38 -3.37
CA GLU A 341 -5.81 22.30 -4.82
C GLU A 341 -5.23 21.00 -5.40
N LEU A 342 -4.02 20.61 -4.96
CA LEU A 342 -3.39 19.38 -5.40
C LEU A 342 -4.06 18.13 -4.81
N LEU A 343 -4.11 18.02 -3.48
CA LEU A 343 -4.45 16.80 -2.74
C LEU A 343 -5.95 16.65 -2.45
N GLY A 344 -6.74 17.65 -2.82
CA GLY A 344 -8.18 17.67 -2.62
C GLY A 344 -8.59 18.06 -1.20
N ASN A 345 -9.90 18.00 -0.95
CA ASN A 345 -10.54 18.58 0.24
C ASN A 345 -10.21 17.90 1.57
N LYS A 346 -9.55 16.74 1.55
CA LYS A 346 -9.02 16.08 2.74
C LYS A 346 -7.77 16.74 3.30
N PHE A 347 -7.04 17.52 2.48
CA PHE A 347 -5.98 18.35 3.01
C PHE A 347 -6.64 19.49 3.80
N PRO A 348 -6.28 19.75 5.07
CA PRO A 348 -7.04 20.66 5.92
C PRO A 348 -7.08 22.09 5.33
N PRO A 349 -8.19 22.81 5.51
CA PRO A 349 -8.26 24.21 5.05
C PRO A 349 -7.29 25.07 5.86
N PRO A 350 -6.89 26.25 5.34
CA PRO A 350 -6.11 27.17 6.13
C PRO A 350 -6.92 27.57 7.38
N PRO A 351 -6.27 27.82 8.54
CA PRO A 351 -6.97 28.33 9.69
C PRO A 351 -7.73 29.58 9.28
N ASP A 352 -8.98 29.69 9.74
CA ASP A 352 -9.71 30.94 9.64
C ASP A 352 -8.84 31.98 10.33
N ASN A 353 -8.19 32.86 9.55
CA ASN A 353 -7.77 34.14 10.07
C ASN A 353 -9.06 34.72 10.60
N GLY A 354 -9.28 34.68 11.92
CA GLY A 354 -10.50 35.12 12.55
C GLY A 354 -10.87 36.44 11.93
N GLY A 355 -11.80 36.39 10.97
CA GLY A 355 -12.13 37.56 10.17
C GLY A 355 -12.59 38.55 11.20
N SER A 356 -11.87 39.66 11.33
CA SER A 356 -12.06 40.69 12.35
C SER A 356 -13.52 40.72 12.78
N LYS A 357 -13.89 39.93 13.79
CA LYS A 357 -15.10 40.20 14.51
C LYS A 357 -14.71 41.50 15.15
N ASN A 358 -15.35 42.57 14.70
CA ASN A 358 -15.44 43.80 15.44
C ASN A 358 -15.83 43.42 16.88
N SER A 359 -14.84 43.10 17.70
CA SER A 359 -14.89 43.26 19.14
C SER A 359 -14.72 44.75 19.34
N GLY A 360 -15.71 45.49 18.83
CA GLY A 360 -15.95 46.84 19.24
C GLY A 360 -16.08 46.75 20.75
N TYR A 361 -15.15 47.40 21.44
CA TYR A 361 -15.33 47.82 22.80
C TYR A 361 -16.78 48.27 22.95
N THR A 362 -17.58 47.51 23.69
CA THR A 362 -18.95 47.89 24.01
C THR A 362 -18.83 48.77 25.25
N PRO A 363 -19.04 50.10 25.14
CA PRO A 363 -18.96 50.95 26.31
C PRO A 363 -20.05 50.53 27.31
N PRO A 364 -19.77 50.51 28.61
CA PRO A 364 -20.79 50.20 29.60
C PRO A 364 -21.90 51.27 29.56
N ASN A 365 -23.16 50.83 29.49
CA ASN A 365 -24.33 51.71 29.47
C ASN A 365 -24.60 52.41 30.82
N SER A 366 -23.87 52.03 31.88
CA SER A 366 -23.99 52.64 33.20
C SER A 366 -22.78 52.32 34.09
N PRO A 367 -22.45 53.18 35.07
CA PRO A 367 -21.41 52.91 36.06
C PRO A 367 -21.73 51.64 36.87
N ALA A 368 -20.71 50.84 37.17
CA ALA A 368 -20.85 49.68 38.03
C ALA A 368 -21.25 50.13 39.45
N VAL A 369 -22.33 49.55 39.99
CA VAL A 369 -22.77 49.77 41.38
C VAL A 369 -22.24 48.60 42.22
N PRO A 370 -21.30 48.83 43.15
CA PRO A 370 -20.82 47.76 44.03
C PRO A 370 -21.94 47.28 44.95
N GLY A 371 -22.23 45.99 44.93
CA GLY A 371 -23.19 45.36 45.85
C GLY A 371 -22.69 45.42 47.29
N SER A 372 -23.55 45.82 48.23
CA SER A 372 -23.28 45.90 49.67
C SER A 372 -23.28 44.52 50.36
N GLY A 373 -22.56 43.56 49.78
CA GLY A 373 -22.27 42.29 50.42
C GLY A 373 -21.21 42.49 51.50
N ARG A 374 -21.62 42.46 52.76
CA ARG A 374 -20.73 42.47 53.93
C ARG A 374 -19.72 41.33 53.81
N PHE A 375 -18.44 41.66 53.80
CA PHE A 375 -17.41 40.74 54.27
C PHE A 375 -17.54 40.64 55.79
N ALA A 376 -18.08 39.52 56.26
CA ALA A 376 -17.97 39.03 57.62
C ALA A 376 -17.93 37.50 57.57
#